data_AF-A0AAV7DYC2-F1
#
_entry.id   AF-A0AAV7DYC2-F1
#
_cell.length_a   1.000
_cell.length_b   1.000
_cell.length_c   1.000
_cell.angle_alpha   90.00
_cell.angle_beta   90.00
_cell.angle_gamma   90.00
#
_symmetry.space_group_name_H-M   'P 1'
#
loop_
_entity.id
_entity.type
_entity.pdbx_description
1 polymer ?
#
loop_
_entity_poly.entity_id
_entity_poly.type
_entity_poly.pdbx_seq_one_letter_code
_entity_poly.pdbx_strand_id
1 'polypeptide(L)'
;MPPHIFRFKLNNGNFRIDIHKDFRCVSQLPKDLVDLKAYLTWESKGRPRSSPQQQKDDYEAAVREFQLQLARGISLDEIRSLLGRNDRKTGDKEEKPNAAFASSSISSLYYKRYDVSQWLNKHSGKTPSYRSTFLNLVDKSIGGTDVIQNQIFHVGNNELVVLLKIVRGHYHLLVATSMSGAQILHWGVSRQSPGEWLVPPSEILPERSKLVDGACQTYFKELSTGGGFFKFVDINLQERSKGNQMQTLTWMVNEISEKEKDAERSFMHRYNIASELLGRCRYEGELGLVAILVWFRFMACRQLKWYKNYNVQPREISAAQDKLADLLAKIYSEQPSNREYIRLIRSCVGRGGQGDGGQRIRDEILLIQRNNDCKGGMMEEWHQKLHTNSSPDDVIVCQALLDYVRSDFKLEDYWKTLNSNSLTKRTLASYDRPIISEPQFGRDIKEGLIRDLTSYLRTLKAVHSGADLESAITACLGYTSKGHGFMSEVHIQAVPGLSPKLQAVPGLSPKLQAVPDLSPKLQELLNFIQIHNEDRSVFLVEKLIEARVALHPILHKPHGRSKDLLFLDLALDSAVKTCIERQMKGSSDSQLPGTMSLISLLLENLCLSTIENEDTVYCTKDWYRA
;
A
#
# COMPACT_ATOMS: atom_id res chain seq x y z
N MET A 1 -39.03 -50.56 -7.85
CA MET A 1 -39.13 -49.26 -7.14
C MET A 1 -38.06 -48.34 -7.70
N PRO A 2 -38.39 -47.10 -8.07
CA PRO A 2 -37.38 -46.15 -8.54
C PRO A 2 -36.43 -45.80 -7.37
N PRO A 3 -35.13 -45.58 -7.61
CA PRO A 3 -34.23 -45.13 -6.55
C PRO A 3 -34.72 -43.77 -6.05
N HIS A 4 -35.07 -43.69 -4.76
CA HIS A 4 -35.39 -42.42 -4.11
C HIS A 4 -34.14 -41.53 -4.13
N ILE A 5 -34.06 -40.62 -5.10
CA ILE A 5 -33.02 -39.59 -5.14
C ILE A 5 -33.37 -38.54 -4.08
N PHE A 6 -32.82 -38.68 -2.88
CA PHE A 6 -32.88 -37.63 -1.88
C PHE A 6 -31.92 -36.50 -2.27
N ARG A 7 -32.45 -35.37 -2.74
CA ARG A 7 -31.66 -34.15 -2.95
C ARG A 7 -31.49 -33.42 -1.61
N PHE A 8 -30.36 -33.64 -0.95
CA PHE A 8 -29.98 -32.86 0.23
C PHE A 8 -29.44 -31.49 -0.22
N LYS A 9 -30.16 -30.41 0.11
CA LYS A 9 -29.67 -29.03 0.02
C LYS A 9 -29.41 -28.52 1.44
N LEU A 10 -28.19 -28.06 1.71
CA LEU A 10 -27.87 -27.43 3.00
C LEU A 10 -28.70 -26.12 3.12
N ASN A 11 -29.59 -26.02 4.10
CA ASN A 11 -30.48 -24.87 4.31
C ASN A 11 -31.31 -24.45 3.08
N ASN A 12 -31.76 -25.39 2.24
CA ASN A 12 -32.49 -25.12 0.99
C ASN A 12 -31.74 -24.27 -0.07
N GLY A 13 -30.44 -23.99 0.11
CA GLY A 13 -29.63 -23.15 -0.76
C GLY A 13 -28.42 -23.85 -1.40
N ASN A 14 -27.80 -23.17 -2.36
CA ASN A 14 -26.48 -23.53 -2.90
C ASN A 14 -25.40 -22.99 -1.95
N PHE A 15 -24.29 -23.71 -1.76
CA PHE A 15 -23.15 -23.24 -0.97
C PHE A 15 -21.96 -22.87 -1.89
N ARG A 16 -21.17 -21.89 -1.46
CA ARG A 16 -20.08 -21.28 -2.24
C ARG A 16 -18.75 -21.48 -1.52
N ILE A 17 -17.72 -21.83 -2.30
CA ILE A 17 -16.33 -21.95 -1.83
C ILE A 17 -15.51 -20.92 -2.62
N ASP A 18 -14.88 -19.99 -1.92
CA ASP A 18 -14.00 -18.99 -2.53
C ASP A 18 -12.58 -19.53 -2.66
N ILE A 19 -12.04 -19.57 -3.89
CA ILE A 19 -10.68 -20.03 -4.19
C ILE A 19 -9.78 -18.79 -4.31
N HIS A 20 -8.87 -18.58 -3.35
CA HIS A 20 -7.89 -17.48 -3.34
C HIS A 20 -6.74 -17.69 -4.35
N LYS A 21 -6.16 -16.61 -4.91
CA LYS A 21 -5.34 -16.66 -6.12
C LYS A 21 -3.81 -16.72 -5.96
N ASP A 22 -3.23 -16.68 -4.76
CA ASP A 22 -1.79 -16.44 -4.62
C ASP A 22 -1.09 -17.45 -3.71
N PHE A 23 -0.37 -18.46 -4.25
CA PHE A 23 0.68 -19.14 -3.48
C PHE A 23 1.83 -19.62 -4.38
N ARG A 24 3.06 -19.23 -4.02
CA ARG A 24 4.33 -19.77 -4.54
C ARG A 24 4.82 -20.89 -3.62
N CYS A 25 5.41 -21.93 -4.22
CA CYS A 25 5.94 -23.12 -3.57
C CYS A 25 7.26 -22.82 -2.82
N VAL A 26 7.35 -23.16 -1.53
CA VAL A 26 8.63 -23.21 -0.78
C VAL A 26 8.90 -24.66 -0.42
N SER A 27 9.92 -25.26 -1.03
CA SER A 27 10.46 -26.55 -0.60
C SER A 27 11.98 -26.54 -0.70
N GLN A 28 12.64 -25.99 0.33
CA GLN A 28 14.04 -26.25 0.67
C GLN A 28 14.20 -26.07 2.19
N LEU A 29 14.91 -26.99 2.84
CA LEU A 29 15.24 -26.88 4.27
C LEU A 29 15.99 -25.55 4.52
N PRO A 30 15.59 -24.73 5.49
CA PRO A 30 16.25 -23.45 5.77
C PRO A 30 17.73 -23.67 6.15
N LYS A 31 18.64 -23.14 5.35
CA LYS A 31 20.09 -23.33 5.49
C LYS A 31 20.62 -22.76 6.81
N ASP A 32 20.05 -21.64 7.25
CA ASP A 32 20.28 -20.95 8.52
C ASP A 32 20.11 -21.86 9.74
N LEU A 33 19.10 -22.74 9.75
CA LEU A 33 18.87 -23.67 10.86
C LEU A 33 19.92 -24.79 10.90
N VAL A 34 20.33 -25.28 9.74
CA VAL A 34 21.38 -26.29 9.61
C VAL A 34 22.73 -25.73 10.05
N ASP A 35 23.05 -24.50 9.62
CA ASP A 35 24.26 -23.77 9.99
C ASP A 35 24.33 -23.55 11.52
N LEU A 36 23.22 -23.10 12.14
CA LEU A 36 23.15 -22.88 13.59
C LEU A 36 23.35 -24.17 14.39
N LYS A 37 22.78 -25.28 13.93
CA LYS A 37 22.93 -26.59 14.60
C LYS A 37 24.34 -27.15 14.46
N ALA A 38 24.95 -27.03 13.27
CA ALA A 38 26.33 -27.44 13.04
C ALA A 38 27.28 -26.64 13.97
N TYR A 39 27.03 -25.33 14.11
CA TYR A 39 27.77 -24.46 15.03
C TYR A 39 27.62 -24.89 16.50
N LEU A 40 26.39 -25.12 16.99
CA LEU A 40 26.16 -25.56 18.37
C LEU A 40 26.79 -26.94 18.66
N THR A 41 26.83 -27.82 17.66
CA THR A 41 27.48 -29.13 17.78
C THR A 41 29.00 -28.97 17.88
N TRP A 42 29.59 -28.09 17.07
CA TRP A 42 31.01 -27.73 17.16
C TRP A 42 31.36 -27.09 18.51
N GLU A 43 30.50 -26.21 19.02
CA GLU A 43 30.65 -25.59 20.34
C GLU A 43 30.60 -26.64 21.47
N SER A 44 29.66 -27.59 21.41
CA SER A 44 29.55 -28.68 22.39
C SER A 44 30.76 -29.62 22.43
N LYS A 45 31.53 -29.69 21.33
CA LYS A 45 32.79 -30.44 21.24
C LYS A 45 34.00 -29.66 21.79
N GLY A 46 33.79 -28.48 22.39
CA GLY A 46 34.85 -27.67 23.00
C GLY A 46 35.61 -26.79 22.01
N ARG A 47 34.97 -26.42 20.89
CA ARG A 47 35.53 -25.54 19.84
C ARG A 47 36.91 -26.00 19.31
N PRO A 48 37.06 -27.27 18.88
CA PRO A 48 38.32 -27.76 18.33
C PRO A 48 38.67 -27.01 17.03
N ARG A 49 39.97 -26.89 16.71
CA ARG A 49 40.40 -26.39 15.39
C ARG A 49 40.05 -27.44 14.32
N SER A 50 38.92 -27.27 13.64
CA SER A 50 38.42 -28.20 12.62
C SER A 50 39.01 -27.91 11.23
N SER A 51 39.37 -28.96 10.49
CA SER A 51 39.73 -28.85 9.06
C SER A 51 38.47 -28.59 8.19
N PRO A 52 38.61 -28.06 6.95
CA PRO A 52 37.48 -27.86 6.04
C PRO A 52 36.68 -29.13 5.76
N GLN A 53 37.34 -30.30 5.75
CA GLN A 53 36.68 -31.59 5.57
C GLN A 53 35.80 -31.95 6.79
N GLN A 54 36.29 -31.69 8.01
CA GLN A 54 35.51 -31.91 9.23
C GLN A 54 34.32 -30.97 9.39
N GLN A 55 34.43 -29.71 8.93
CA GLN A 55 33.29 -28.79 8.92
C GLN A 55 32.18 -29.27 7.98
N LYS A 56 32.56 -29.86 6.83
CA LYS A 56 31.61 -30.47 5.89
C LYS A 56 30.94 -31.71 6.49
N ASP A 57 31.71 -32.57 7.15
CA ASP A 57 31.18 -33.78 7.80
C ASP A 57 30.22 -33.43 8.95
N ASP A 58 30.55 -32.42 9.76
CA ASP A 58 29.71 -31.90 10.85
C ASP A 58 28.41 -31.25 10.31
N TYR A 59 28.50 -30.54 9.18
CA TYR A 59 27.33 -29.97 8.49
C TYR A 59 26.41 -31.07 7.93
N GLU A 60 26.97 -32.07 7.24
CA GLU A 60 26.19 -33.21 6.73
C GLU A 60 25.59 -34.08 7.85
N ALA A 61 26.27 -34.18 8.99
CA ALA A 61 25.71 -34.80 10.20
C ALA A 61 24.53 -33.99 10.76
N ALA A 62 24.62 -32.66 10.81
CA ALA A 62 23.52 -31.79 11.24
C ALA A 62 22.31 -31.90 10.30
N VAL A 63 22.51 -31.97 8.98
CA VAL A 63 21.43 -32.22 8.01
C VAL A 63 20.74 -33.56 8.26
N ARG A 64 21.51 -34.65 8.44
CA ARG A 64 20.95 -35.99 8.69
C ARG A 64 20.15 -36.06 10.00
N GLU A 65 20.65 -35.42 11.05
CA GLU A 65 19.97 -35.33 12.35
C GLU A 65 18.64 -34.54 12.23
N PHE A 66 18.65 -33.40 11.51
CA PHE A 66 17.44 -32.63 11.23
C PHE A 66 16.40 -33.43 10.44
N GLN A 67 16.84 -34.16 9.42
CA GLN A 67 15.96 -35.03 8.64
C GLN A 67 15.37 -36.16 9.49
N LEU A 68 16.15 -36.72 10.43
CA LEU A 68 15.68 -37.77 11.35
C LEU A 68 14.66 -37.22 12.37
N GLN A 69 14.85 -36.00 12.86
CA GLN A 69 13.92 -35.33 13.78
C GLN A 69 12.59 -34.96 13.09
N LEU A 70 12.65 -34.52 11.84
CA LEU A 70 11.48 -34.32 10.99
C LEU A 70 10.77 -35.64 10.67
N ALA A 71 11.52 -36.72 10.39
CA ALA A 71 10.96 -38.06 10.15
C ALA A 71 10.32 -38.66 11.41
N ARG A 72 10.74 -38.23 12.60
CA ARG A 72 10.13 -38.57 13.90
C ARG A 72 8.93 -37.70 14.27
N GLY A 73 8.53 -36.78 13.40
CA GLY A 73 7.34 -35.95 13.56
C GLY A 73 7.53 -34.69 14.41
N ILE A 74 8.77 -34.29 14.71
CA ILE A 74 9.07 -33.03 15.40
C ILE A 74 8.95 -31.89 14.38
N SER A 75 8.12 -30.88 14.68
CA SER A 75 7.90 -29.75 13.77
C SER A 75 9.12 -28.81 13.69
N LEU A 76 9.29 -28.09 12.58
CA LEU A 76 10.38 -27.11 12.43
C LEU A 76 10.36 -26.02 13.53
N ASP A 77 9.17 -25.64 14.00
CA ASP A 77 9.01 -24.65 15.07
C ASP A 77 9.38 -25.20 16.45
N GLU A 78 9.14 -26.50 16.71
CA GLU A 78 9.65 -27.17 17.92
C GLU A 78 11.17 -27.27 17.92
N ILE A 79 11.79 -27.54 16.76
CA ILE A 79 13.26 -27.59 16.68
C ILE A 79 13.87 -26.20 16.91
N ARG A 80 13.24 -25.13 16.38
CA ARG A 80 13.63 -23.73 16.67
C ARG A 80 13.56 -23.42 18.16
N SER A 81 12.48 -23.85 18.83
CA SER A 81 12.30 -23.67 20.28
C SER A 81 13.34 -24.44 21.10
N LEU A 82 13.71 -25.65 20.68
CA LEU A 82 14.74 -26.47 21.34
C LEU A 82 16.15 -25.86 21.24
N LEU A 83 16.46 -25.18 20.14
CA LEU A 83 17.75 -24.51 19.94
C LEU A 83 17.88 -23.20 20.75
N GLY A 84 16.77 -22.55 21.09
CA GLY A 84 16.75 -21.28 21.83
C GLY A 84 16.78 -21.38 23.36
N ARG A 85 16.82 -22.58 23.96
CA ARG A 85 16.52 -22.77 25.39
C ARG A 85 17.71 -22.82 26.36
N ASN A 86 18.95 -22.63 25.90
CA ASN A 86 20.14 -22.84 26.74
C ASN A 86 20.70 -21.61 27.49
N ASP A 87 20.13 -20.41 27.33
CA ASP A 87 20.62 -19.22 28.05
C ASP A 87 19.76 -18.87 29.27
N ARG A 88 19.93 -19.58 30.40
CA ARG A 88 19.65 -19.04 31.74
C ARG A 88 20.49 -19.75 32.82
N LYS A 89 21.52 -19.07 33.35
CA LYS A 89 21.83 -18.97 34.79
C LYS A 89 23.04 -18.07 35.07
N THR A 90 23.01 -17.47 36.28
CA THR A 90 23.94 -16.50 36.92
C THR A 90 23.71 -15.05 36.47
N GLY A 91 23.30 -14.08 37.28
CA GLY A 91 23.14 -13.94 38.73
C GLY A 91 24.14 -12.92 39.28
N ASP A 92 23.77 -11.63 39.40
CA ASP A 92 24.05 -10.80 40.58
C ASP A 92 23.50 -9.35 40.49
N LYS A 93 22.82 -9.00 41.59
CA LYS A 93 22.72 -7.74 42.38
C LYS A 93 22.43 -6.37 41.73
N GLU A 94 21.32 -5.80 42.21
CA GLU A 94 20.93 -4.40 42.16
C GLU A 94 21.90 -3.49 42.92
N GLU A 95 22.27 -2.36 42.31
CA GLU A 95 22.62 -1.12 43.01
C GLU A 95 22.11 0.09 42.19
N LYS A 96 21.38 0.99 42.84
CA LYS A 96 21.04 2.33 42.32
C LYS A 96 22.07 3.34 42.82
N PRO A 97 22.40 4.37 42.01
CA PRO A 97 22.61 5.69 42.61
C PRO A 97 21.85 6.83 41.92
N ASN A 98 21.19 7.60 42.78
CA ASN A 98 20.86 9.03 42.81
C ASN A 98 20.96 9.90 41.54
N ALA A 99 19.84 10.59 41.30
CA ALA A 99 19.77 11.82 40.54
C ALA A 99 20.24 13.02 41.39
N ALA A 100 21.15 13.84 40.83
CA ALA A 100 21.03 15.30 40.74
C ALA A 100 22.27 15.94 40.08
N PHE A 101 22.02 16.99 39.27
CA PHE A 101 22.95 17.95 38.66
C PHE A 101 23.67 17.61 37.33
N ALA A 102 22.90 17.81 36.24
CA ALA A 102 23.15 18.73 35.12
C ALA A 102 24.54 18.81 34.45
N SER A 103 24.59 18.45 33.15
CA SER A 103 24.74 19.43 32.05
C SER A 103 24.60 18.77 30.67
N SER A 104 23.65 19.28 29.87
CA SER A 104 23.64 19.37 28.40
C SER A 104 24.48 18.34 27.60
N SER A 105 23.88 17.19 27.26
CA SER A 105 24.26 16.38 26.09
C SER A 105 23.16 15.34 25.81
N ILE A 106 22.50 15.48 24.64
CA ILE A 106 21.75 14.45 23.90
C ILE A 106 20.67 13.71 24.73
N SER A 107 19.46 14.27 24.77
CA SER A 107 18.24 13.51 25.11
C SER A 107 17.93 12.51 24.00
N SER A 108 18.55 11.33 24.05
CA SER A 108 18.12 10.11 23.33
C SER A 108 17.14 9.29 24.18
N LEU A 109 16.43 9.93 25.11
CA LEU A 109 15.57 9.26 26.08
C LEU A 109 14.10 9.45 25.70
N TYR A 110 13.42 8.31 25.51
CA TYR A 110 11.95 8.11 25.39
C TYR A 110 11.29 8.08 24.01
N TYR A 111 11.95 7.57 22.96
CA TYR A 111 11.16 7.07 21.83
C TYR A 111 10.44 5.77 22.23
N LYS A 112 9.11 5.83 22.31
CA LYS A 112 8.27 4.65 22.59
C LYS A 112 8.18 3.82 21.30
N ARG A 113 8.98 2.76 21.22
CA ARG A 113 8.90 1.76 20.14
C ARG A 113 7.48 1.20 20.04
N TYR A 114 7.01 1.07 18.81
CA TYR A 114 5.69 0.49 18.54
C TYR A 114 5.74 -1.03 18.50
N ASP A 115 4.65 -1.69 18.91
CA ASP A 115 4.49 -3.12 18.64
C ASP A 115 4.10 -3.31 17.16
N VAL A 116 5.13 -3.36 16.32
CA VAL A 116 4.99 -3.52 14.86
C VAL A 116 4.27 -4.80 14.45
N SER A 117 4.12 -5.77 15.35
CA SER A 117 3.35 -7.00 15.11
C SER A 117 1.88 -6.71 14.82
N GLN A 118 1.35 -5.59 15.32
CA GLN A 118 -0.03 -5.16 15.10
C GLN A 118 -0.28 -4.67 13.68
N TRP A 119 0.79 -4.30 12.96
CA TRP A 119 0.72 -3.85 11.56
C TRP A 119 0.97 -4.99 10.57
N LEU A 120 1.14 -6.22 11.07
CA LEU A 120 1.35 -7.38 10.21
C LEU A 120 0.12 -7.59 9.32
N ASN A 121 0.31 -7.38 8.02
CA ASN A 121 -0.70 -7.64 7.03
C ASN A 121 -0.72 -9.14 6.72
N LYS A 122 -1.34 -9.93 7.62
CA LYS A 122 -1.59 -11.35 7.35
C LYS A 122 -2.62 -11.46 6.23
N HIS A 123 -2.30 -12.23 5.19
CA HIS A 123 -3.37 -12.83 4.40
C HIS A 123 -4.32 -13.56 5.34
N SER A 124 -5.63 -13.38 5.14
CA SER A 124 -6.68 -14.10 5.84
C SER A 124 -6.52 -15.60 5.61
N GLY A 125 -5.76 -16.24 6.48
CA GLY A 125 -5.37 -17.63 6.34
C GLY A 125 -4.67 -18.10 7.60
N LYS A 126 -5.43 -18.17 8.69
CA LYS A 126 -5.26 -19.08 9.85
C LYS A 126 -6.19 -18.63 10.97
N THR A 127 -7.46 -19.03 10.86
CA THR A 127 -8.29 -19.22 12.06
C THR A 127 -7.87 -20.55 12.71
N PRO A 128 -7.46 -20.57 13.99
CA PRO A 128 -7.29 -21.81 14.71
C PRO A 128 -8.70 -22.35 15.04
N SER A 129 -9.18 -23.31 14.25
CA SER A 129 -10.44 -24.00 14.51
C SER A 129 -10.15 -25.42 14.99
N TYR A 130 -10.81 -25.84 16.07
CA TYR A 130 -10.81 -27.19 16.60
C TYR A 130 -11.04 -28.21 15.46
N ARG A 131 -10.06 -29.08 15.20
CA ARG A 131 -10.11 -30.04 14.08
C ARG A 131 -11.01 -31.23 14.43
N SER A 132 -12.01 -31.54 13.60
CA SER A 132 -12.83 -32.77 13.74
C SER A 132 -12.00 -34.03 13.43
N THR A 133 -12.35 -35.15 14.05
CA THR A 133 -11.69 -36.46 13.83
C THR A 133 -11.77 -36.88 12.36
N PHE A 134 -12.89 -36.60 11.70
CA PHE A 134 -13.10 -36.89 10.29
C PHE A 134 -12.24 -36.01 9.37
N LEU A 135 -12.09 -34.71 9.68
CA LEU A 135 -11.18 -33.84 8.94
C LEU A 135 -9.73 -34.33 9.01
N ASN A 136 -9.28 -34.78 10.18
CA ASN A 136 -7.94 -35.35 10.34
C ASN A 136 -7.75 -36.65 9.54
N LEU A 137 -8.79 -37.48 9.42
CA LEU A 137 -8.78 -38.68 8.58
C LEU A 137 -8.61 -38.31 7.10
N VAL A 138 -9.44 -37.40 6.59
CA VAL A 138 -9.40 -36.96 5.19
C VAL A 138 -8.07 -36.27 4.89
N ASP A 139 -7.57 -35.44 5.82
CA ASP A 139 -6.29 -34.76 5.69
C ASP A 139 -5.12 -35.76 5.54
N LYS A 140 -5.06 -36.81 6.37
CA LYS A 140 -3.96 -37.79 6.35
C LYS A 140 -4.04 -38.80 5.20
N SER A 141 -5.21 -38.96 4.59
CA SER A 141 -5.48 -40.01 3.62
C SER A 141 -5.05 -39.70 2.18
N ILE A 142 -4.99 -38.42 1.80
CA ILE A 142 -4.65 -37.96 0.46
C ILE A 142 -3.36 -37.16 0.57
N GLY A 143 -2.27 -37.69 -0.02
CA GLY A 143 -0.94 -37.08 0.04
C GLY A 143 -0.91 -35.66 -0.53
N GLY A 144 0.01 -34.82 -0.04
CA GLY A 144 0.12 -33.40 -0.37
C GLY A 144 0.78 -32.63 0.78
N THR A 145 1.31 -31.45 0.50
CA THR A 145 1.88 -30.54 1.51
C THR A 145 0.84 -29.49 1.89
N ASP A 146 0.60 -29.34 3.19
CA ASP A 146 -0.25 -28.35 3.87
C ASP A 146 -1.69 -28.13 3.34
N VAL A 147 -2.67 -28.18 4.25
CA VAL A 147 -4.04 -27.74 3.98
C VAL A 147 -4.09 -26.22 3.91
N ILE A 148 -4.39 -25.67 2.72
CA ILE A 148 -4.51 -24.22 2.51
C ILE A 148 -5.79 -23.70 3.16
N GLN A 149 -6.90 -24.39 2.92
CA GLN A 149 -8.21 -24.02 3.43
C GLN A 149 -9.02 -25.27 3.73
N ASN A 150 -9.86 -25.20 4.76
CA ASN A 150 -10.84 -26.23 5.04
C ASN A 150 -12.19 -25.62 5.42
N GLN A 151 -13.27 -26.34 5.11
CA GLN A 151 -14.61 -26.06 5.58
C GLN A 151 -15.28 -27.38 5.98
N ILE A 152 -16.07 -27.34 7.06
CA ILE A 152 -16.83 -28.49 7.56
C ILE A 152 -18.31 -28.11 7.51
N PHE A 153 -19.11 -28.97 6.92
CA PHE A 153 -20.55 -28.86 6.85
C PHE A 153 -21.20 -30.08 7.50
N HIS A 154 -22.25 -29.86 8.28
CA HIS A 154 -23.01 -30.91 8.92
C HIS A 154 -24.30 -31.16 8.13
N VAL A 155 -24.50 -32.39 7.66
CA VAL A 155 -25.69 -32.83 6.92
C VAL A 155 -26.36 -33.94 7.73
N GLY A 156 -27.31 -33.56 8.59
CA GLY A 156 -27.88 -34.48 9.58
C GLY A 156 -26.81 -34.94 10.57
N ASN A 157 -26.64 -36.26 10.70
CA ASN A 157 -25.60 -36.88 11.54
C ASN A 157 -24.27 -37.10 10.81
N ASN A 158 -24.14 -36.65 9.56
CA ASN A 158 -22.97 -36.87 8.72
C ASN A 158 -22.18 -35.58 8.48
N GLU A 159 -20.89 -35.71 8.20
CA GLU A 159 -20.00 -34.59 7.89
C GLU A 159 -19.68 -34.56 6.38
N LEU A 160 -19.61 -33.34 5.84
CA LEU A 160 -19.07 -33.02 4.52
C LEU A 160 -17.90 -32.06 4.74
N VAL A 161 -16.70 -32.46 4.35
CA VAL A 161 -15.47 -31.71 4.50
C VAL A 161 -14.96 -31.30 3.14
N VAL A 162 -14.63 -30.01 3.00
CA VAL A 162 -14.00 -29.46 1.81
C VAL A 162 -12.58 -29.04 2.18
N LEU A 163 -11.58 -29.53 1.46
CA LEU A 163 -10.17 -29.19 1.66
C LEU A 163 -9.59 -28.64 0.37
N LEU A 164 -8.88 -27.52 0.45
CA LEU A 164 -7.99 -27.03 -0.60
C LEU A 164 -6.56 -27.39 -0.21
N LYS A 165 -5.87 -28.19 -1.03
CA LYS A 165 -4.51 -28.68 -0.77
C LYS A 165 -3.59 -28.51 -1.98
N ILE A 166 -2.28 -28.50 -1.74
CA ILE A 166 -1.28 -28.61 -2.81
C ILE A 166 -0.81 -30.06 -2.92
N VAL A 167 -1.07 -30.70 -4.06
CA VAL A 167 -0.61 -32.05 -4.35
C VAL A 167 0.28 -31.98 -5.59
N ARG A 168 1.57 -32.33 -5.42
CA ARG A 168 2.57 -32.32 -6.50
C ARG A 168 2.64 -30.99 -7.28
N GLY A 169 2.43 -29.86 -6.60
CA GLY A 169 2.48 -28.51 -7.20
C GLY A 169 1.18 -28.03 -7.84
N HIS A 170 0.09 -28.80 -7.76
CA HIS A 170 -1.24 -28.39 -8.25
C HIS A 170 -2.21 -28.17 -7.09
N TYR A 171 -3.20 -27.29 -7.29
CA TYR A 171 -4.25 -27.08 -6.31
C TYR A 171 -5.32 -28.16 -6.49
N HIS A 172 -5.66 -28.83 -5.41
CA HIS A 172 -6.68 -29.85 -5.38
C HIS A 172 -7.79 -29.42 -4.42
N LEU A 173 -9.00 -29.29 -4.95
CA LEU A 173 -10.21 -29.10 -4.15
C LEU A 173 -10.83 -30.47 -3.88
N LEU A 174 -10.62 -30.96 -2.68
CA LEU A 174 -11.14 -32.23 -2.20
C LEU A 174 -12.48 -32.00 -1.49
N VAL A 175 -13.51 -32.70 -1.92
CA VAL A 175 -14.82 -32.72 -1.27
C VAL A 175 -15.05 -34.13 -0.75
N ALA A 176 -15.05 -34.33 0.57
CA ALA A 176 -15.17 -35.62 1.23
C ALA A 176 -16.41 -35.70 2.13
N THR A 177 -17.04 -36.87 2.24
CA THR A 177 -18.23 -37.06 3.07
C THR A 177 -18.22 -38.42 3.79
N SER A 178 -18.81 -38.43 5.00
CA SER A 178 -19.05 -39.64 5.80
C SER A 178 -20.39 -40.32 5.47
N MET A 179 -21.17 -39.79 4.52
CA MET A 179 -22.49 -40.31 4.19
C MET A 179 -22.45 -41.71 3.54
N SER A 180 -23.40 -42.58 3.92
CA SER A 180 -23.65 -43.87 3.26
C SER A 180 -24.52 -43.72 2.00
N GLY A 181 -24.38 -44.64 1.04
CA GLY A 181 -25.16 -44.65 -0.22
C GLY A 181 -24.39 -44.06 -1.42
N ALA A 182 -25.01 -44.01 -2.61
CA ALA A 182 -24.39 -43.40 -3.79
C ALA A 182 -24.66 -41.89 -3.80
N GLN A 183 -23.61 -41.05 -3.81
CA GLN A 183 -23.74 -39.59 -3.84
C GLN A 183 -23.16 -38.99 -5.13
N ILE A 184 -23.74 -37.86 -5.51
CA ILE A 184 -23.35 -37.06 -6.67
C ILE A 184 -23.12 -35.63 -6.20
N LEU A 185 -21.96 -35.06 -6.51
CA LEU A 185 -21.67 -33.65 -6.34
C LEU A 185 -22.23 -32.90 -7.55
N HIS A 186 -23.20 -32.02 -7.35
CA HIS A 186 -23.69 -31.10 -8.38
C HIS A 186 -23.06 -29.73 -8.17
N TRP A 187 -22.23 -29.28 -9.11
CA TRP A 187 -21.36 -28.12 -8.95
C TRP A 187 -21.19 -27.34 -10.25
N GLY A 188 -20.87 -26.06 -10.14
CA GLY A 188 -20.62 -25.14 -11.25
C GLY A 188 -19.60 -24.09 -10.84
N VAL A 189 -19.11 -23.31 -11.80
CA VAL A 189 -18.18 -22.21 -11.54
C VAL A 189 -18.86 -20.86 -11.72
N SER A 190 -18.38 -19.84 -11.01
CA SER A 190 -18.83 -18.45 -11.15
C SER A 190 -17.61 -17.59 -11.49
N ARG A 191 -17.78 -16.63 -12.42
CA ARG A 191 -16.69 -15.74 -12.86
C ARG A 191 -16.79 -14.36 -12.22
N GLN A 192 -18.01 -13.83 -12.04
CA GLN A 192 -18.21 -12.43 -11.69
C GLN A 192 -19.28 -12.18 -10.63
N SER A 193 -20.30 -13.02 -10.49
CA SER A 193 -21.44 -12.75 -9.60
C SER A 193 -21.81 -13.91 -8.66
N PRO A 194 -22.10 -13.62 -7.37
CA PRO A 194 -22.68 -14.61 -6.46
C PRO A 194 -24.00 -15.15 -7.03
N GLY A 195 -24.08 -16.46 -7.31
CA GLY A 195 -25.27 -17.11 -7.86
C GLY A 195 -25.21 -17.46 -9.35
N GLU A 196 -24.16 -17.04 -10.05
CA GLU A 196 -23.87 -17.48 -11.42
C GLU A 196 -23.45 -18.95 -11.45
N TRP A 197 -24.11 -19.76 -12.29
CA TRP A 197 -23.79 -21.15 -12.56
C TRP A 197 -23.29 -21.29 -13.99
N LEU A 198 -22.00 -21.48 -14.14
CA LEU A 198 -21.37 -21.81 -15.42
C LEU A 198 -20.88 -23.25 -15.39
N VAL A 199 -20.91 -23.86 -16.57
CA VAL A 199 -20.32 -25.17 -16.81
C VAL A 199 -18.81 -25.08 -16.54
N PRO A 200 -18.24 -25.92 -15.65
CA PRO A 200 -16.80 -25.97 -15.41
C PRO A 200 -16.02 -26.28 -16.70
N PRO A 201 -14.84 -25.67 -16.92
CA PRO A 201 -13.98 -26.01 -18.06
C PRO A 201 -13.60 -27.49 -18.10
N SER A 202 -13.44 -28.05 -19.31
CA SER A 202 -13.10 -29.47 -19.52
C SER A 202 -11.83 -29.91 -18.80
N GLU A 203 -10.90 -28.99 -18.61
CA GLU A 203 -9.55 -29.22 -18.06
C GLU A 203 -9.58 -29.52 -16.55
N ILE A 204 -10.65 -29.13 -15.85
CA ILE A 204 -10.80 -29.31 -14.41
C ILE A 204 -11.83 -30.37 -14.03
N LEU A 205 -12.42 -31.07 -15.02
CA LEU A 205 -13.44 -32.08 -14.76
C LEU A 205 -12.81 -33.35 -14.17
N PRO A 206 -13.22 -33.77 -12.96
CA PRO A 206 -12.77 -35.04 -12.40
C PRO A 206 -13.26 -36.23 -13.23
N GLU A 207 -12.61 -37.38 -13.05
CA GLU A 207 -13.12 -38.65 -13.57
C GLU A 207 -14.56 -38.89 -13.09
N ARG A 208 -15.41 -39.48 -13.97
CA ARG A 208 -16.84 -39.71 -13.69
C ARG A 208 -17.66 -38.43 -13.53
N SER A 209 -17.33 -37.40 -14.30
CA SER A 209 -18.14 -36.19 -14.41
C SER A 209 -19.11 -36.26 -15.60
N LYS A 210 -20.34 -35.80 -15.40
CA LYS A 210 -21.37 -35.65 -16.43
C LYS A 210 -21.82 -34.19 -16.49
N LEU A 211 -21.70 -33.58 -17.66
CA LEU A 211 -22.20 -32.23 -17.90
C LEU A 211 -23.73 -32.23 -17.89
N VAL A 212 -24.30 -31.20 -17.27
CA VAL A 212 -25.74 -30.94 -17.20
C VAL A 212 -25.98 -29.46 -17.49
N ASP A 213 -27.22 -29.07 -17.77
CA ASP A 213 -27.53 -27.69 -18.16
C ASP A 213 -27.06 -26.69 -17.09
N GLY A 214 -26.10 -25.83 -17.47
CA GLY A 214 -25.46 -24.83 -16.60
C GLY A 214 -24.51 -25.35 -15.50
N ALA A 215 -24.25 -26.66 -15.41
CA ALA A 215 -23.45 -27.24 -14.31
C ALA A 215 -22.79 -28.59 -14.65
N CYS A 216 -22.14 -29.19 -13.65
CA CYS A 216 -21.53 -30.52 -13.70
C CYS A 216 -22.04 -31.41 -12.56
N GLN A 217 -22.11 -32.71 -12.81
CA GLN A 217 -22.38 -33.74 -11.82
C GLN A 217 -21.21 -34.72 -11.75
N THR A 218 -20.58 -34.86 -10.58
CA THR A 218 -19.43 -35.75 -10.38
C THR A 218 -19.74 -36.78 -9.31
N TYR A 219 -19.49 -38.06 -9.58
CA TYR A 219 -19.75 -39.15 -8.63
C TYR A 219 -18.61 -39.26 -7.61
N PHE A 220 -18.97 -39.43 -6.34
CA PHE A 220 -17.98 -39.66 -5.28
C PHE A 220 -17.30 -41.04 -5.43
N LYS A 221 -15.99 -41.09 -5.20
CA LYS A 221 -15.18 -42.30 -5.12
C LYS A 221 -15.01 -42.73 -3.67
N GLU A 222 -15.01 -44.03 -3.41
CA GLU A 222 -14.79 -44.59 -2.07
C GLU A 222 -13.30 -44.74 -1.79
N LEU A 223 -12.87 -44.40 -0.57
CA LEU A 223 -11.51 -44.58 -0.08
C LEU A 223 -11.54 -45.26 1.29
N SER A 224 -10.86 -46.40 1.39
CA SER A 224 -10.59 -47.08 2.65
C SER A 224 -9.16 -46.81 3.10
N THR A 225 -9.01 -46.39 4.35
CA THR A 225 -7.70 -46.20 4.99
C THR A 225 -7.66 -46.99 6.28
N GLY A 226 -6.46 -47.26 6.82
CA GLY A 226 -6.30 -47.95 8.11
C GLY A 226 -6.99 -47.26 9.30
N GLY A 227 -7.43 -45.99 9.14
CA GLY A 227 -8.17 -45.22 10.15
C GLY A 227 -9.68 -45.05 9.90
N GLY A 228 -10.23 -45.58 8.79
CA GLY A 228 -11.66 -45.44 8.47
C GLY A 228 -11.97 -45.41 6.96
N PHE A 229 -13.26 -45.41 6.61
CA PHE A 229 -13.75 -45.28 5.24
C PHE A 229 -14.46 -43.94 5.03
N PHE A 230 -14.27 -43.33 3.85
CA PHE A 230 -15.00 -42.13 3.45
C PHE A 230 -15.13 -42.05 1.93
N LYS A 231 -15.96 -41.14 1.44
CA LYS A 231 -16.18 -40.93 0.01
C LYS A 231 -15.70 -39.54 -0.38
N PHE A 232 -15.06 -39.39 -1.53
CA PHE A 232 -14.53 -38.09 -1.95
C PHE A 232 -14.60 -37.83 -3.46
N VAL A 233 -14.55 -36.55 -3.82
CA VAL A 233 -14.31 -36.03 -5.17
C VAL A 233 -13.04 -35.19 -5.10
N ASP A 234 -12.13 -35.38 -6.05
CA ASP A 234 -10.90 -34.59 -6.19
C ASP A 234 -10.97 -33.76 -7.48
N ILE A 235 -11.04 -32.43 -7.33
CA ILE A 235 -11.05 -31.48 -8.45
C ILE A 235 -9.65 -30.87 -8.54
N ASN A 236 -8.89 -31.27 -9.57
CA ASN A 236 -7.60 -30.67 -9.88
C ASN A 236 -7.81 -29.30 -10.52
N LEU A 237 -7.61 -28.26 -9.73
CA LEU A 237 -7.51 -26.88 -10.16
C LEU A 237 -6.07 -26.68 -10.66
N GLN A 238 -5.78 -27.16 -11.88
CA GLN A 238 -4.49 -26.89 -12.52
C GLN A 238 -4.19 -25.39 -12.41
N GLU A 239 -2.92 -25.02 -12.14
CA GLU A 239 -2.51 -23.62 -12.03
C GLU A 239 -3.17 -22.81 -13.14
N ARG A 240 -3.74 -21.65 -12.80
CA ARG A 240 -3.97 -20.59 -13.78
C ARG A 240 -2.64 -20.41 -14.49
N SER A 241 -2.54 -20.90 -15.72
CA SER A 241 -1.27 -20.95 -16.43
C SER A 241 -0.62 -19.57 -16.35
N LYS A 242 0.71 -19.52 -16.15
CA LYS A 242 1.50 -18.29 -16.34
C LYS A 242 1.14 -17.58 -17.66
N GLY A 243 0.63 -18.33 -18.65
CA GLY A 243 0.02 -17.84 -19.88
C GLY A 243 -1.11 -16.83 -19.68
N ASN A 244 -2.06 -17.03 -18.76
CA ASN A 244 -3.18 -16.10 -18.58
C ASN A 244 -2.82 -14.81 -17.82
N GLN A 245 -1.94 -14.88 -16.82
CA GLN A 245 -1.40 -13.68 -16.15
C GLN A 245 -0.54 -12.86 -17.11
N MET A 246 0.32 -13.53 -17.89
CA MET A 246 1.11 -12.89 -18.94
C MET A 246 0.21 -12.30 -20.02
N GLN A 247 -0.84 -12.99 -20.46
CA GLN A 247 -1.83 -12.44 -21.39
C GLN A 247 -2.53 -11.21 -20.81
N THR A 248 -2.87 -11.23 -19.51
CA THR A 248 -3.49 -10.07 -18.83
C THR A 248 -2.56 -8.86 -18.82
N LEU A 249 -1.29 -9.06 -18.45
CA LEU A 249 -0.30 -7.99 -18.48
C LEU A 249 -0.02 -7.52 -19.92
N THR A 250 0.10 -8.44 -20.87
CA THR A 250 0.35 -8.14 -22.28
C THR A 250 -0.79 -7.32 -22.89
N TRP A 251 -2.06 -7.67 -22.64
CA TRP A 251 -3.19 -6.89 -23.13
C TRP A 251 -3.14 -5.46 -22.57
N MET A 252 -2.93 -5.31 -21.26
CA MET A 252 -2.92 -4.01 -20.61
C MET A 252 -1.77 -3.13 -21.10
N VAL A 253 -0.56 -3.69 -21.22
CA VAL A 253 0.60 -2.95 -21.74
C VAL A 253 0.40 -2.54 -23.20
N ASN A 254 -0.17 -3.41 -24.03
CA ASN A 254 -0.49 -3.09 -25.41
C ASN A 254 -1.53 -1.97 -25.49
N GLU A 255 -2.60 -2.05 -24.71
CA GLU A 255 -3.64 -1.02 -24.67
C GLU A 255 -3.08 0.33 -24.19
N ILE A 256 -2.26 0.34 -23.13
CA ILE A 256 -1.57 1.56 -22.68
C ILE A 256 -0.68 2.12 -23.79
N SER A 257 0.09 1.27 -24.47
CA SER A 257 0.98 1.70 -25.56
C SER A 257 0.22 2.27 -26.74
N GLU A 258 -0.93 1.69 -27.10
CA GLU A 258 -1.79 2.18 -28.19
C GLU A 258 -2.44 3.51 -27.82
N LYS A 259 -2.94 3.63 -26.60
CA LYS A 259 -3.61 4.84 -26.07
C LYS A 259 -2.64 5.96 -25.69
N GLU A 260 -1.34 5.70 -25.57
CA GLU A 260 -0.35 6.72 -25.22
C GLU A 260 -0.33 7.90 -26.22
N LYS A 261 -0.63 7.63 -27.50
CA LYS A 261 -0.76 8.68 -28.54
C LYS A 261 -1.89 9.66 -28.26
N ASP A 262 -2.98 9.19 -27.65
CA ASP A 262 -4.07 10.04 -27.20
C ASP A 262 -3.78 10.67 -25.83
N ALA A 263 -3.10 9.93 -24.96
CA ALA A 263 -2.73 10.38 -23.62
C ALA A 263 -1.69 11.52 -23.64
N GLU A 264 -0.76 11.55 -24.61
CA GLU A 264 0.25 12.60 -24.75
C GLU A 264 -0.34 13.96 -25.13
N ARG A 265 -1.64 14.05 -25.48
CA ARG A 265 -2.30 15.32 -25.78
C ARG A 265 -2.38 16.23 -24.55
N SER A 266 -2.68 15.68 -23.38
CA SER A 266 -2.79 16.43 -22.12
C SER A 266 -2.93 15.48 -20.92
N PHE A 267 -2.66 15.98 -19.71
CA PHE A 267 -2.96 15.27 -18.46
C PHE A 267 -4.44 14.84 -18.35
N MET A 268 -5.39 15.69 -18.76
CA MET A 268 -6.81 15.34 -18.72
C MET A 268 -7.11 14.05 -19.50
N HIS A 269 -6.59 13.94 -20.74
CA HIS A 269 -6.72 12.74 -21.56
C HIS A 269 -6.10 11.52 -20.88
N ARG A 270 -4.85 11.65 -20.40
CA ARG A 270 -4.14 10.58 -19.71
C ARG A 270 -4.89 10.07 -18.48
N TYR A 271 -5.43 10.96 -17.64
CA TYR A 271 -6.18 10.58 -16.44
C TYR A 271 -7.54 9.94 -16.77
N ASN A 272 -8.22 10.41 -17.83
CA ASN A 272 -9.46 9.79 -18.29
C ASN A 272 -9.22 8.37 -18.83
N ILE A 273 -8.19 8.18 -19.66
CA ILE A 273 -7.78 6.86 -20.16
C ILE A 273 -7.42 5.95 -18.99
N ALA A 274 -6.61 6.42 -18.04
CA ALA A 274 -6.26 5.63 -16.86
C ALA A 274 -7.49 5.24 -16.01
N SER A 275 -8.47 6.14 -15.88
CA SER A 275 -9.73 5.85 -15.18
C SER A 275 -10.53 4.74 -15.88
N GLU A 276 -10.57 4.74 -17.21
CA GLU A 276 -11.20 3.70 -18.01
C GLU A 276 -10.48 2.35 -17.82
N LEU A 277 -9.15 2.34 -17.95
CA LEU A 277 -8.33 1.13 -17.79
C LEU A 277 -8.43 0.54 -16.38
N LEU A 278 -8.40 1.37 -15.34
CA LEU A 278 -8.62 0.96 -13.95
C LEU A 278 -10.01 0.34 -13.75
N GLY A 279 -11.03 0.91 -14.39
CA GLY A 279 -12.38 0.36 -14.38
C GLY A 279 -12.45 -1.05 -14.95
N ARG A 280 -11.67 -1.34 -16.00
CA ARG A 280 -11.60 -2.66 -16.64
C ARG A 280 -10.77 -3.66 -15.82
N CYS A 281 -9.59 -3.26 -15.35
CA CYS A 281 -8.65 -4.20 -14.72
C CYS A 281 -8.86 -4.45 -13.22
N ARG A 282 -9.76 -3.71 -12.55
CA ARG A 282 -10.03 -3.88 -11.11
C ARG A 282 -10.37 -5.32 -10.71
N TYR A 283 -10.81 -6.18 -11.65
CA TYR A 283 -11.15 -7.58 -11.40
C TYR A 283 -10.15 -8.58 -11.99
N GLU A 284 -9.15 -8.11 -12.73
CA GLU A 284 -8.21 -8.94 -13.49
C GLU A 284 -6.96 -9.34 -12.69
N GLY A 285 -6.77 -8.75 -11.50
CA GLY A 285 -5.66 -9.03 -10.58
C GLY A 285 -4.73 -7.83 -10.39
N GLU A 286 -3.65 -8.02 -9.62
CA GLU A 286 -2.68 -6.95 -9.29
C GLU A 286 -1.89 -6.43 -10.50
N LEU A 287 -1.64 -7.27 -11.50
CA LEU A 287 -0.78 -6.94 -12.65
C LEU A 287 -1.31 -5.75 -13.48
N GLY A 288 -2.64 -5.58 -13.54
CA GLY A 288 -3.24 -4.41 -14.19
C GLY A 288 -2.92 -3.11 -13.44
N LEU A 289 -2.95 -3.13 -12.11
CA LEU A 289 -2.55 -1.98 -11.28
C LEU A 289 -1.06 -1.70 -11.40
N VAL A 290 -0.23 -2.75 -11.47
CA VAL A 290 1.22 -2.61 -11.70
C VAL A 290 1.49 -1.93 -13.05
N ALA A 291 0.78 -2.29 -14.12
CA ALA A 291 0.93 -1.64 -15.42
C ALA A 291 0.59 -0.13 -15.37
N ILE A 292 -0.50 0.24 -14.70
CA ILE A 292 -0.87 1.65 -14.47
C ILE A 292 0.19 2.37 -13.63
N LEU A 293 0.70 1.73 -12.57
CA LEU A 293 1.77 2.27 -11.74
C LEU A 293 3.02 2.57 -12.57
N VAL A 294 3.49 1.61 -13.36
CA VAL A 294 4.67 1.78 -14.21
C VAL A 294 4.45 2.91 -15.22
N TRP A 295 3.30 2.94 -15.88
CA TRP A 295 2.95 4.01 -16.81
C TRP A 295 2.97 5.39 -16.16
N PHE A 296 2.40 5.52 -14.97
CA PHE A 296 2.38 6.77 -14.22
C PHE A 296 3.74 7.14 -13.64
N ARG A 297 4.61 6.18 -13.32
CA ARG A 297 6.00 6.47 -12.94
C ARG A 297 6.76 7.07 -14.12
N PHE A 298 6.62 6.53 -15.33
CA PHE A 298 7.23 7.12 -16.52
C PHE A 298 6.72 8.54 -16.78
N MET A 299 5.42 8.78 -16.58
CA MET A 299 4.83 10.13 -16.63
C MET A 299 5.45 11.07 -15.58
N ALA A 300 5.48 10.67 -14.30
CA ALA A 300 6.00 11.48 -13.20
C ALA A 300 7.51 11.78 -13.34
N CYS A 301 8.29 10.85 -13.89
CA CYS A 301 9.72 11.01 -14.17
C CYS A 301 10.03 11.75 -15.49
N ARG A 302 9.04 12.40 -16.12
CA ARG A 302 9.16 13.15 -17.40
C ARG A 302 9.72 12.30 -18.56
N GLN A 303 9.49 10.98 -18.54
CA GLN A 303 9.89 10.08 -19.62
C GLN A 303 8.80 9.98 -20.71
N LEU A 304 7.57 10.39 -20.38
CA LEU A 304 6.46 10.52 -21.33
C LEU A 304 6.15 11.99 -21.57
N LYS A 305 5.68 12.30 -22.79
CA LYS A 305 5.22 13.65 -23.14
C LYS A 305 3.93 13.97 -22.40
N TRP A 306 3.88 15.13 -21.77
CA TRP A 306 2.71 15.55 -20.99
C TRP A 306 1.63 16.22 -21.84
N TYR A 307 2.03 16.89 -22.91
CA TYR A 307 1.15 17.61 -23.82
C TYR A 307 1.76 17.64 -25.23
N LYS A 308 0.87 17.72 -26.22
CA LYS A 308 1.22 17.82 -27.63
C LYS A 308 0.05 18.44 -28.40
N ASN A 309 0.22 19.69 -28.81
CA ASN A 309 -0.69 20.40 -29.71
C ASN A 309 -2.15 20.40 -29.23
N TYR A 310 -2.38 20.51 -27.92
CA TYR A 310 -3.73 20.53 -27.35
C TYR A 310 -3.79 21.46 -26.13
N ASN A 311 -4.81 22.32 -26.10
CA ASN A 311 -5.00 23.29 -25.04
C ASN A 311 -6.13 22.81 -24.13
N VAL A 312 -5.86 22.72 -22.82
CA VAL A 312 -6.82 22.28 -21.81
C VAL A 312 -6.79 23.25 -20.64
N GLN A 313 -7.97 23.72 -20.23
CA GLN A 313 -8.04 24.61 -19.09
C GLN A 313 -7.67 23.85 -17.79
N PRO A 314 -7.00 24.51 -16.83
CA PRO A 314 -6.65 23.90 -15.54
C PRO A 314 -7.84 23.25 -14.79
N ARG A 315 -9.05 23.80 -14.96
CA ARG A 315 -10.30 23.23 -14.40
C ARG A 315 -10.58 21.82 -14.92
N GLU A 316 -10.40 21.57 -16.21
CA GLU A 316 -10.66 20.27 -16.84
C GLU A 316 -9.62 19.23 -16.40
N ILE A 317 -8.34 19.62 -16.31
CA ILE A 317 -7.27 18.78 -15.78
C ILE A 317 -7.57 18.41 -14.32
N SER A 318 -7.91 19.40 -13.49
CA SER A 318 -8.26 19.22 -12.09
C SER A 318 -9.45 18.26 -11.91
N ALA A 319 -10.49 18.38 -12.73
CA ALA A 319 -11.67 17.51 -12.68
C ALA A 319 -11.35 16.06 -13.07
N ALA A 320 -10.57 15.84 -14.13
CA ALA A 320 -10.14 14.50 -14.54
C ALA A 320 -9.25 13.83 -13.48
N GLN A 321 -8.36 14.61 -12.87
CA GLN A 321 -7.50 14.16 -11.79
C GLN A 321 -8.29 13.78 -10.52
N ASP A 322 -9.29 14.60 -10.16
CA ASP A 322 -10.17 14.36 -9.02
C ASP A 322 -11.00 13.08 -9.18
N LYS A 323 -11.57 12.86 -10.38
CA LYS A 323 -12.29 11.63 -10.75
C LYS A 323 -11.40 10.38 -10.60
N LEU A 324 -10.16 10.46 -11.09
CA LEU A 324 -9.19 9.38 -10.98
C LEU A 324 -8.82 9.11 -9.51
N ALA A 325 -8.59 10.17 -8.73
CA ALA A 325 -8.29 10.05 -7.30
C ALA A 325 -9.45 9.38 -6.53
N ASP A 326 -10.70 9.75 -6.81
CA ASP A 326 -11.87 9.13 -6.18
C ASP A 326 -12.01 7.64 -6.56
N LEU A 327 -11.77 7.29 -7.82
CA LEU A 327 -11.75 5.89 -8.26
C LEU A 327 -10.68 5.07 -7.52
N LEU A 328 -9.48 5.63 -7.36
CA LEU A 328 -8.40 5.00 -6.61
C LEU A 328 -8.77 4.81 -5.12
N ALA A 329 -9.39 5.82 -4.48
CA ALA A 329 -9.88 5.68 -3.09
C ALA A 329 -10.94 4.58 -2.95
N LYS A 330 -11.82 4.45 -3.94
CA LYS A 330 -12.83 3.40 -3.98
C LYS A 330 -12.17 2.01 -4.07
N ILE A 331 -11.23 1.82 -4.99
CA ILE A 331 -10.50 0.55 -5.13
C ILE A 331 -9.73 0.21 -3.85
N TYR A 332 -9.08 1.20 -3.22
CA TYR A 332 -8.38 1.03 -1.94
C TYR A 332 -9.28 0.48 -0.82
N SER A 333 -10.53 0.96 -0.77
CA SER A 333 -11.51 0.56 0.24
C SER A 333 -12.08 -0.83 -0.05
N GLU A 334 -12.34 -1.15 -1.33
CA GLU A 334 -12.96 -2.39 -1.76
C GLU A 334 -11.97 -3.58 -1.83
N GLN A 335 -10.68 -3.33 -2.04
CA GLN A 335 -9.67 -4.37 -2.34
C GLN A 335 -8.44 -4.25 -1.44
N PRO A 336 -8.47 -4.82 -0.22
CA PRO A 336 -7.37 -4.72 0.74
C PRO A 336 -6.01 -5.21 0.21
N SER A 337 -5.99 -6.25 -0.62
CA SER A 337 -4.77 -6.78 -1.24
C SER A 337 -4.07 -5.80 -2.19
N ASN A 338 -4.80 -4.79 -2.69
CA ASN A 338 -4.30 -3.86 -3.71
C ASN A 338 -3.89 -2.50 -3.15
N ARG A 339 -4.03 -2.29 -1.84
CA ARG A 339 -3.92 -0.98 -1.18
C ARG A 339 -2.61 -0.25 -1.45
N GLU A 340 -1.50 -0.96 -1.42
CA GLU A 340 -0.19 -0.35 -1.65
C GLU A 340 0.05 0.01 -3.11
N TYR A 341 -0.39 -0.82 -4.07
CA TYR A 341 -0.35 -0.43 -5.48
C TYR A 341 -1.13 0.87 -5.70
N ILE A 342 -2.28 1.01 -5.04
CA ILE A 342 -3.08 2.23 -5.08
C ILE A 342 -2.35 3.42 -4.42
N ARG A 343 -1.70 3.22 -3.26
CA ARG A 343 -0.85 4.25 -2.63
C ARG A 343 0.26 4.70 -3.58
N LEU A 344 0.96 3.76 -4.22
CA LEU A 344 2.04 4.04 -5.15
C LEU A 344 1.56 4.76 -6.41
N ILE A 345 0.43 4.35 -7.00
CA ILE A 345 -0.17 5.06 -8.15
C ILE A 345 -0.52 6.50 -7.76
N ARG A 346 -1.16 6.68 -6.60
CA ARG A 346 -1.52 8.01 -6.07
C ARG A 346 -0.31 8.89 -5.80
N SER A 347 0.85 8.33 -5.45
CA SER A 347 2.07 9.12 -5.29
C SER A 347 2.53 9.80 -6.60
N CYS A 348 2.05 9.34 -7.75
CA CYS A 348 2.39 9.88 -9.08
C CYS A 348 1.34 10.87 -9.61
N VAL A 349 0.23 11.09 -8.87
CA VAL A 349 -0.89 11.93 -9.31
C VAL A 349 -1.20 12.97 -8.24
N GLY A 350 -1.48 14.20 -8.65
CA GLY A 350 -1.96 15.22 -7.72
C GLY A 350 -3.35 14.88 -7.15
N ARG A 351 -3.84 15.72 -6.24
CA ARG A 351 -5.15 15.51 -5.59
C ARG A 351 -6.33 15.76 -6.52
N GLY A 352 -6.17 16.74 -7.39
CA GLY A 352 -7.28 17.38 -8.08
C GLY A 352 -8.01 18.30 -7.10
N GLY A 353 -9.06 18.94 -7.59
CA GLY A 353 -9.86 19.85 -6.78
C GLY A 353 -11.30 19.82 -7.25
N GLN A 354 -12.22 19.69 -6.30
CA GLN A 354 -13.65 19.91 -6.50
C GLN A 354 -13.92 21.40 -6.77
N GLY A 355 -14.87 21.71 -7.64
CA GLY A 355 -15.27 23.08 -7.97
C GLY A 355 -14.20 23.88 -8.72
N ASP A 356 -13.89 25.08 -8.22
CA ASP A 356 -13.04 26.06 -8.91
C ASP A 356 -11.54 25.90 -8.60
N GLY A 357 -11.11 24.84 -7.89
CA GLY A 357 -9.69 24.65 -7.52
C GLY A 357 -8.71 24.73 -8.69
N GLY A 358 -9.03 24.10 -9.82
CA GLY A 358 -8.25 24.26 -11.05
C GLY A 358 -8.39 25.66 -11.66
N GLN A 359 -9.57 26.27 -11.63
CA GLN A 359 -9.80 27.62 -12.16
C GLN A 359 -8.99 28.68 -11.38
N ARG A 360 -8.80 28.52 -10.07
CA ARG A 360 -7.98 29.40 -9.24
C ARG A 360 -6.53 29.53 -9.73
N ILE A 361 -5.98 28.47 -10.33
CA ILE A 361 -4.65 28.53 -10.96
C ILE A 361 -4.61 29.66 -12.00
N ARG A 362 -5.64 29.74 -12.84
CA ARG A 362 -5.74 30.76 -13.89
C ARG A 362 -6.07 32.15 -13.34
N ASP A 363 -6.94 32.23 -12.34
CA ASP A 363 -7.42 33.52 -11.83
C ASP A 363 -6.39 34.20 -10.92
N GLU A 364 -5.69 33.45 -10.08
CA GLU A 364 -4.72 34.01 -9.12
C GLU A 364 -3.45 34.52 -9.79
N ILE A 365 -2.98 33.89 -10.87
CA ILE A 365 -1.82 34.41 -11.60
C ILE A 365 -2.12 35.79 -12.23
N LEU A 366 -3.36 36.02 -12.68
CA LEU A 366 -3.80 37.33 -13.16
C LEU A 366 -3.86 38.37 -12.03
N LEU A 367 -4.29 37.94 -10.83
CA LEU A 367 -4.28 38.80 -9.64
C LEU A 367 -2.86 39.17 -9.22
N ILE A 368 -1.90 38.23 -9.25
CA ILE A 368 -0.48 38.51 -8.97
C ILE A 368 0.04 39.58 -9.94
N GLN A 369 -0.15 39.39 -11.24
CA GLN A 369 0.30 40.33 -12.27
C GLN A 369 -0.29 41.72 -12.05
N ARG A 370 -1.58 41.81 -11.74
CA ARG A 370 -2.28 43.08 -11.51
C ARG A 370 -1.85 43.77 -10.22
N ASN A 371 -1.77 43.03 -9.11
CA ASN A 371 -1.49 43.61 -7.79
C ASN A 371 -0.05 44.11 -7.65
N ASN A 372 0.87 43.53 -8.42
CA ASN A 372 2.30 43.84 -8.37
C ASN A 372 2.80 44.54 -9.64
N ASP A 373 1.90 44.94 -10.54
CA ASP A 373 2.19 45.56 -11.84
C ASP A 373 3.32 44.86 -12.63
N CYS A 374 3.34 43.53 -12.57
CA CYS A 374 4.43 42.71 -13.11
C CYS A 374 4.04 41.95 -14.37
N LYS A 375 3.07 42.47 -15.14
CA LYS A 375 2.66 41.89 -16.41
C LYS A 375 3.75 42.06 -17.47
N GLY A 376 3.94 41.02 -18.29
CA GLY A 376 4.93 41.01 -19.38
C GLY A 376 6.11 40.07 -19.10
N GLY A 377 7.02 39.99 -20.07
CA GLY A 377 8.20 39.11 -20.00
C GLY A 377 7.84 37.69 -19.55
N MET A 378 8.62 37.18 -18.60
CA MET A 378 8.45 35.84 -18.04
C MET A 378 7.06 35.61 -17.43
N MET A 379 6.49 36.62 -16.75
CA MET A 379 5.19 36.46 -16.08
C MET A 379 4.05 36.27 -17.07
N GLU A 380 4.08 36.94 -18.22
CA GLU A 380 3.08 36.74 -19.27
C GLU A 380 3.26 35.39 -19.96
N GLU A 381 4.50 35.01 -20.28
CA GLU A 381 4.82 33.69 -20.85
C GLU A 381 4.33 32.55 -19.96
N TRP A 382 4.60 32.66 -18.64
CA TRP A 382 4.15 31.66 -17.67
C TRP A 382 2.62 31.63 -17.53
N HIS A 383 1.95 32.78 -17.51
CA HIS A 383 0.49 32.85 -17.53
C HIS A 383 -0.11 32.15 -18.76
N GLN A 384 0.43 32.39 -19.97
CA GLN A 384 -0.03 31.73 -21.19
C GLN A 384 0.17 30.21 -21.13
N LYS A 385 1.28 29.76 -20.55
CA LYS A 385 1.55 28.34 -20.31
C LYS A 385 0.53 27.72 -19.36
N LEU A 386 0.28 28.34 -18.21
CA LEU A 386 -0.69 27.87 -17.20
C LEU A 386 -2.10 27.77 -17.75
N HIS A 387 -2.53 28.76 -18.53
CA HIS A 387 -3.84 28.80 -19.16
C HIS A 387 -4.06 27.66 -20.15
N THR A 388 -2.99 27.28 -20.84
CA THR A 388 -3.00 26.27 -21.90
C THR A 388 -2.83 24.86 -21.37
N ASN A 389 -1.88 24.64 -20.44
CA ASN A 389 -1.54 23.35 -19.86
C ASN A 389 -0.84 23.57 -18.50
N SER A 390 -1.62 23.66 -17.42
CA SER A 390 -1.06 23.62 -16.06
C SER A 390 -0.46 22.25 -15.74
N SER A 391 0.70 22.21 -15.11
CA SER A 391 1.44 20.99 -14.81
C SER A 391 2.18 21.05 -13.46
N PRO A 392 2.67 19.91 -12.94
CA PRO A 392 3.50 19.90 -11.73
C PRO A 392 4.76 20.78 -11.82
N ASP A 393 5.26 21.06 -13.03
CA ASP A 393 6.39 21.98 -13.21
C ASP A 393 6.08 23.40 -12.74
N ASP A 394 4.81 23.83 -12.75
CA ASP A 394 4.42 25.16 -12.31
C ASP A 394 4.64 25.39 -10.82
N VAL A 395 4.56 24.32 -10.01
CA VAL A 395 4.90 24.37 -8.57
C VAL A 395 6.37 24.75 -8.41
N ILE A 396 7.24 24.18 -9.25
CA ILE A 396 8.69 24.41 -9.22
C ILE A 396 9.01 25.81 -9.77
N VAL A 397 8.37 26.23 -10.86
CA VAL A 397 8.52 27.59 -11.41
C VAL A 397 8.13 28.65 -10.38
N CYS A 398 7.00 28.46 -9.69
CA CYS A 398 6.55 29.35 -8.63
C CYS A 398 7.53 29.38 -7.45
N GLN A 399 8.04 28.22 -7.02
CA GLN A 399 9.05 28.14 -5.97
C GLN A 399 10.37 28.84 -6.37
N ALA A 400 10.82 28.67 -7.61
CA ALA A 400 12.02 29.33 -8.11
C ALA A 400 11.85 30.86 -8.14
N LEU A 401 10.67 31.37 -8.50
CA LEU A 401 10.37 32.80 -8.42
C LEU A 401 10.36 33.30 -6.97
N LEU A 402 9.84 32.51 -6.02
CA LEU A 402 9.90 32.87 -4.61
C LEU A 402 11.35 32.94 -4.10
N ASP A 403 12.19 31.97 -4.46
CA ASP A 403 13.60 31.94 -4.07
C ASP A 403 14.36 33.12 -4.70
N TYR A 404 14.06 33.45 -5.96
CA TYR A 404 14.56 34.64 -6.64
C TYR A 404 14.22 35.93 -5.89
N VAL A 405 12.94 36.13 -5.52
CA VAL A 405 12.50 37.36 -4.83
C VAL A 405 13.06 37.41 -3.39
N ARG A 406 13.09 36.29 -2.67
CA ARG A 406 13.61 36.21 -1.30
C ARG A 406 15.12 36.43 -1.22
N SER A 407 15.86 36.06 -2.26
CA SER A 407 17.33 36.23 -2.36
C SER A 407 17.77 37.63 -2.82
N ASP A 408 16.87 38.62 -2.79
CA ASP A 408 17.10 39.96 -3.34
C ASP A 408 17.35 39.94 -4.86
N PHE A 409 16.55 39.18 -5.59
CA PHE A 409 16.54 39.12 -7.06
C PHE A 409 17.83 38.54 -7.66
N LYS A 410 18.42 37.52 -7.01
CA LYS A 410 19.58 36.80 -7.53
C LYS A 410 19.15 35.70 -8.51
N LEU A 411 19.47 35.88 -9.79
CA LEU A 411 19.16 34.89 -10.84
C LEU A 411 19.82 33.53 -10.60
N GLU A 412 20.93 33.49 -9.85
CA GLU A 412 21.59 32.24 -9.47
C GLU A 412 20.66 31.34 -8.65
N ASP A 413 19.92 31.89 -7.69
CA ASP A 413 19.00 31.13 -6.84
C ASP A 413 17.77 30.66 -7.63
N TYR A 414 17.26 31.49 -8.55
CA TYR A 414 16.21 31.09 -9.50
C TYR A 414 16.61 29.83 -10.29
N TRP A 415 17.77 29.88 -10.96
CA TRP A 415 18.25 28.78 -11.79
C TRP A 415 18.68 27.58 -10.96
N LYS A 416 19.20 27.79 -9.74
CA LYS A 416 19.53 26.70 -8.81
C LYS A 416 18.29 25.89 -8.44
N THR A 417 17.17 26.54 -8.11
CA THR A 417 15.92 25.85 -7.78
C THR A 417 15.36 25.08 -8.96
N LEU A 418 15.35 25.67 -10.17
CA LEU A 418 14.91 24.99 -11.39
C LEU A 418 15.78 23.78 -11.74
N ASN A 419 17.11 23.96 -11.79
CA ASN A 419 18.05 22.90 -12.19
C ASN A 419 18.06 21.74 -11.21
N SER A 420 17.91 22.01 -9.90
CA SER A 420 17.79 20.97 -8.86
C SER A 420 16.56 20.08 -9.04
N ASN A 421 15.56 20.52 -9.82
CA ASN A 421 14.33 19.80 -10.11
C ASN A 421 14.24 19.35 -11.59
N SER A 422 15.37 19.36 -12.31
CA SER A 422 15.49 18.98 -13.72
C SER A 422 14.73 19.89 -14.69
N LEU A 423 14.45 21.14 -14.31
CA LEU A 423 13.92 22.16 -15.22
C LEU A 423 15.07 23.02 -15.72
N THR A 424 15.41 22.86 -16.99
CA THR A 424 16.46 23.64 -17.65
C THR A 424 15.83 24.72 -18.53
N LYS A 425 16.64 25.70 -18.95
CA LYS A 425 16.22 26.69 -19.97
C LYS A 425 15.71 26.04 -21.26
N ARG A 426 16.30 24.91 -21.67
CA ARG A 426 15.84 24.14 -22.84
C ARG A 426 14.47 23.50 -22.57
N THR A 427 14.25 22.97 -21.37
CA THR A 427 12.96 22.39 -20.97
C THR A 427 11.85 23.45 -21.01
N LEU A 428 12.08 24.61 -20.41
CA LEU A 428 11.10 25.71 -20.38
C LEU A 428 10.78 26.24 -21.79
N ALA A 429 11.79 26.32 -22.66
CA ALA A 429 11.62 26.71 -24.06
C ALA A 429 10.90 25.64 -24.92
N SER A 430 10.88 24.38 -24.47
CA SER A 430 10.26 23.27 -25.22
C SER A 430 8.75 23.12 -25.02
N TYR A 431 8.16 23.89 -24.11
CA TYR A 431 6.72 23.86 -23.87
C TYR A 431 5.94 24.40 -25.08
N ASP A 432 4.71 23.90 -25.31
CA ASP A 432 3.81 24.40 -26.37
C ASP A 432 3.59 25.93 -26.26
N ARG A 433 3.61 26.44 -25.02
CA ARG A 433 3.73 27.87 -24.69
C ARG A 433 5.07 28.08 -23.95
N PRO A 434 6.13 28.46 -24.66
CA PRO A 434 7.47 28.58 -24.09
C PRO A 434 7.58 29.63 -22.99
N ILE A 435 8.43 29.37 -22.01
CA ILE A 435 8.93 30.38 -21.06
C ILE A 435 10.42 30.60 -21.40
N ILE A 436 10.73 31.76 -21.95
CA ILE A 436 12.03 32.11 -22.55
C ILE A 436 12.68 33.26 -21.79
N SER A 437 11.87 34.24 -21.38
CA SER A 437 12.30 35.42 -20.65
C SER A 437 12.72 35.06 -19.23
N GLU A 438 13.74 35.77 -18.72
CA GLU A 438 14.13 35.68 -17.30
C GLU A 438 13.23 36.59 -16.44
N PRO A 439 13.02 36.26 -15.15
CA PRO A 439 12.26 37.11 -14.26
C PRO A 439 12.97 38.44 -14.03
N GLN A 440 12.22 39.54 -14.13
CA GLN A 440 12.70 40.90 -13.91
C GLN A 440 11.62 41.67 -13.17
N PHE A 441 11.92 42.12 -11.94
CA PHE A 441 10.96 42.78 -11.06
C PHE A 441 11.58 44.04 -10.42
N GLY A 442 10.74 45.03 -10.13
CA GLY A 442 11.11 46.17 -9.30
C GLY A 442 11.40 45.73 -7.86
N ARG A 443 12.29 46.44 -7.16
CA ARG A 443 12.61 46.12 -5.75
C ARG A 443 11.51 46.53 -4.78
N ASP A 444 10.72 47.52 -5.17
CA ASP A 444 9.57 48.07 -4.45
C ASP A 444 8.41 47.08 -4.31
N ILE A 445 8.25 46.15 -5.26
CA ILE A 445 7.19 45.13 -5.24
C ILE A 445 7.57 43.85 -4.51
N LYS A 446 8.78 43.77 -3.91
CA LYS A 446 9.33 42.56 -3.29
C LYS A 446 8.37 41.91 -2.28
N GLU A 447 7.90 42.68 -1.30
CA GLU A 447 7.03 42.15 -0.23
C GLU A 447 5.65 41.72 -0.76
N GLY A 448 5.10 42.46 -1.72
CA GLY A 448 3.85 42.11 -2.41
C GLY A 448 3.97 40.80 -3.18
N LEU A 449 5.06 40.63 -3.93
CA LEU A 449 5.37 39.40 -4.67
C LEU A 449 5.57 38.21 -3.73
N ILE A 450 6.32 38.36 -2.63
CA ILE A 450 6.50 37.27 -1.66
C ILE A 450 5.15 36.82 -1.13
N ARG A 451 4.29 37.73 -0.71
CA ARG A 451 2.95 37.41 -0.19
C ARG A 451 2.11 36.69 -1.24
N ASP A 452 1.99 37.26 -2.44
CA ASP A 452 1.06 36.77 -3.46
C ASP A 452 1.56 35.46 -4.09
N LEU A 453 2.86 35.33 -4.39
CA LEU A 453 3.44 34.07 -4.87
C LEU A 453 3.42 32.97 -3.80
N THR A 454 3.59 33.30 -2.51
CA THR A 454 3.46 32.30 -1.43
C THR A 454 2.04 31.76 -1.37
N SER A 455 1.03 32.63 -1.52
CA SER A 455 -0.37 32.19 -1.61
C SER A 455 -0.62 31.34 -2.85
N TYR A 456 -0.11 31.76 -4.00
CA TYR A 456 -0.30 31.05 -5.26
C TYR A 456 0.38 29.68 -5.30
N LEU A 457 1.56 29.56 -4.67
CA LEU A 457 2.25 28.28 -4.51
C LEU A 457 1.38 27.26 -3.75
N ARG A 458 0.64 27.70 -2.71
CA ARG A 458 -0.31 26.83 -2.00
C ARG A 458 -1.42 26.34 -2.93
N THR A 459 -1.97 27.21 -3.78
CA THR A 459 -2.98 26.84 -4.79
C THR A 459 -2.45 25.80 -5.77
N LEU A 460 -1.26 26.02 -6.33
CA LEU A 460 -0.61 25.08 -7.25
C LEU A 460 -0.34 23.72 -6.59
N LYS A 461 0.18 23.72 -5.36
CA LYS A 461 0.45 22.49 -4.59
C LYS A 461 -0.83 21.72 -4.28
N ALA A 462 -1.90 22.41 -3.88
CA ALA A 462 -3.17 21.77 -3.58
C ALA A 462 -3.74 20.98 -4.76
N VAL A 463 -3.53 21.47 -6.00
CA VAL A 463 -4.01 20.78 -7.22
C VAL A 463 -2.99 19.76 -7.72
N HIS A 464 -1.73 20.14 -7.91
CA HIS A 464 -0.73 19.33 -8.62
C HIS A 464 0.15 18.45 -7.73
N SER A 465 0.24 18.74 -6.42
CA SER A 465 1.11 17.98 -5.51
C SER A 465 0.31 17.03 -4.61
N GLY A 466 0.32 15.74 -4.96
CA GLY A 466 -0.37 14.69 -4.19
C GLY A 466 0.19 14.56 -2.77
N ALA A 467 1.51 14.68 -2.64
CA ALA A 467 2.25 14.44 -1.40
C ALA A 467 2.72 15.73 -0.68
N ASP A 468 2.17 16.91 -1.01
CA ASP A 468 2.46 18.13 -0.26
C ASP A 468 1.77 18.09 1.12
N LEU A 469 2.57 18.20 2.18
CA LEU A 469 2.14 18.01 3.57
C LEU A 469 1.20 19.11 4.07
N GLU A 470 1.50 20.38 3.78
CA GLU A 470 0.67 21.51 4.20
C GLU A 470 -0.72 21.43 3.56
N SER A 471 -0.75 21.18 2.25
CA SER A 471 -2.00 20.97 1.51
C SER A 471 -2.76 19.76 2.03
N ALA A 472 -2.06 18.70 2.46
CA ALA A 472 -2.65 17.51 3.06
C ALA A 472 -3.41 17.74 4.33
N ILE A 473 -2.74 18.39 5.26
CA ILE A 473 -3.25 18.70 6.58
C ILE A 473 -4.44 19.64 6.43
N THR A 474 -4.27 20.71 5.65
CA THR A 474 -5.31 21.72 5.42
C THR A 474 -6.58 21.11 4.79
N ALA A 475 -6.44 20.19 3.83
CA ALA A 475 -7.60 19.50 3.24
C ALA A 475 -8.35 18.57 4.22
N CYS A 476 -7.66 18.04 5.24
CA CYS A 476 -8.27 17.19 6.26
C CYS A 476 -8.90 17.99 7.41
N LEU A 477 -8.24 19.08 7.84
CA LEU A 477 -8.73 19.99 8.87
C LEU A 477 -9.88 20.88 8.36
N GLY A 478 -10.03 20.99 7.04
CA GLY A 478 -11.02 21.85 6.41
C GLY A 478 -10.54 23.30 6.41
N TYR A 479 -10.96 24.04 5.39
CA TYR A 479 -10.67 25.45 5.28
C TYR A 479 -11.73 26.15 4.43
N THR A 480 -11.88 27.44 4.69
CA THR A 480 -12.64 28.34 3.84
C THR A 480 -11.69 29.35 3.25
N SER A 481 -11.57 29.36 1.93
CA SER A 481 -10.79 30.36 1.20
C SER A 481 -11.77 31.30 0.51
N LYS A 482 -11.88 32.53 1.04
CA LYS A 482 -12.63 33.59 0.37
C LYS A 482 -11.97 33.89 -0.98
N GLY A 483 -12.73 33.77 -2.06
CA GLY A 483 -12.29 34.25 -3.36
C GLY A 483 -12.07 35.76 -3.30
N HIS A 484 -10.99 36.25 -3.93
CA HIS A 484 -10.76 37.68 -4.07
C HIS A 484 -11.36 38.15 -5.40
N GLY A 485 -12.20 39.19 -5.37
CA GLY A 485 -12.84 39.72 -6.58
C GLY A 485 -13.94 38.80 -7.14
N PHE A 486 -13.75 38.31 -8.36
CA PHE A 486 -14.74 37.51 -9.13
C PHE A 486 -14.65 36.00 -8.87
N MET A 487 -13.76 35.55 -7.99
CA MET A 487 -13.56 34.13 -7.68
C MET A 487 -14.62 33.63 -6.70
N SER A 488 -15.13 32.41 -6.90
CA SER A 488 -16.04 31.77 -5.96
C SER A 488 -15.34 31.42 -4.63
N GLU A 489 -16.09 31.45 -3.53
CA GLU A 489 -15.61 30.95 -2.25
C GLU A 489 -15.40 29.43 -2.32
N VAL A 490 -14.22 28.97 -1.91
CA VAL A 490 -13.93 27.54 -1.80
C VAL A 490 -14.08 27.14 -0.34
N HIS A 491 -15.08 26.30 -0.08
CA HIS A 491 -15.33 25.72 1.24
C HIS A 491 -15.05 24.22 1.23
N ILE A 492 -14.00 23.81 1.95
CA ILE A 492 -13.68 22.40 2.17
C ILE A 492 -14.04 22.06 3.61
N GLN A 493 -15.02 21.17 3.76
CA GLN A 493 -15.43 20.68 5.06
C GLN A 493 -14.32 19.81 5.69
N ALA A 494 -14.13 19.98 7.00
CA ALA A 494 -13.24 19.13 7.77
C ALA A 494 -13.70 17.66 7.70
N VAL A 495 -12.74 16.75 7.75
CA VAL A 495 -13.04 15.33 7.98
C VAL A 495 -13.76 15.21 9.34
N PRO A 496 -14.93 14.57 9.42
CA PRO A 496 -15.63 14.34 10.69
C PRO A 496 -14.69 13.79 11.77
N GLY A 497 -14.63 14.44 12.93
CA GLY A 497 -13.70 14.07 14.02
C GLY A 497 -12.32 14.76 14.00
N LEU A 498 -11.95 15.47 12.92
CA LEU A 498 -10.77 16.37 12.86
C LEU A 498 -11.13 17.86 12.87
N SER A 499 -12.42 18.18 13.04
CA SER A 499 -12.89 19.56 13.14
C SER A 499 -12.28 20.26 14.36
N PRO A 500 -11.84 21.52 14.26
CA PRO A 500 -11.67 22.37 15.43
C PRO A 500 -12.96 22.32 16.25
N LYS A 501 -12.88 22.23 17.58
CA LYS A 501 -14.06 22.42 18.43
C LYS A 501 -14.67 23.77 18.06
N LEU A 502 -15.73 23.78 17.24
CA LEU A 502 -16.53 24.96 17.03
C LEU A 502 -17.06 25.34 18.41
N GLN A 503 -16.66 26.51 18.91
CA GLN A 503 -17.41 27.15 19.98
C GLN A 503 -18.86 27.19 19.50
N ALA A 504 -19.74 26.56 20.27
CA ALA A 504 -21.13 26.37 19.90
C ALA A 504 -21.75 27.71 19.48
N VAL A 505 -22.22 27.80 18.24
CA VAL A 505 -23.16 28.85 17.85
C VAL A 505 -24.47 28.53 18.59
N PRO A 506 -25.00 29.40 19.45
CA PRO A 506 -26.23 29.11 20.17
C PRO A 506 -27.39 29.02 19.17
N GLY A 507 -28.03 27.85 19.05
CA GLY A 507 -29.32 27.73 18.36
C GLY A 507 -29.51 26.60 17.34
N LEU A 508 -28.50 25.77 17.03
CA LEU A 508 -28.68 24.61 16.15
C LEU A 508 -28.66 23.29 16.95
N SER A 509 -29.76 22.54 16.85
CA SER A 509 -29.93 21.26 17.54
C SER A 509 -28.93 20.18 17.03
N PRO A 510 -28.28 19.42 17.93
CA PRO A 510 -27.38 18.35 17.54
C PRO A 510 -28.18 17.07 17.26
N LYS A 511 -28.51 16.83 15.99
CA LYS A 511 -28.91 15.51 15.50
C LYS A 511 -28.04 15.11 14.31
N LEU A 512 -26.77 14.84 14.58
CA LEU A 512 -25.93 13.98 13.75
C LEU A 512 -25.16 13.07 14.72
N GLN A 513 -25.39 11.78 14.54
CA GLN A 513 -24.88 10.69 15.37
C GLN A 513 -23.35 10.80 15.51
N ALA A 514 -22.86 10.65 16.75
CA ALA A 514 -21.45 10.47 17.04
C ALA A 514 -20.93 9.24 16.26
N VAL A 515 -20.11 9.50 15.25
CA VAL A 515 -19.29 8.49 14.55
C VAL A 515 -18.04 8.31 15.42
N PRO A 516 -17.53 7.09 15.67
CA PRO A 516 -16.38 6.87 16.55
C PRO A 516 -15.19 7.75 16.10
N ASP A 517 -14.84 8.68 16.97
CA ASP A 517 -14.03 9.86 16.73
C ASP A 517 -12.66 9.55 16.08
N LEU A 518 -12.25 10.36 15.10
CA LEU A 518 -10.82 10.57 14.87
C LEU A 518 -10.23 11.10 16.19
N SER A 519 -9.13 10.49 16.64
CA SER A 519 -8.56 10.82 17.96
C SER A 519 -8.18 12.31 18.01
N PRO A 520 -8.55 13.06 19.07
CA PRO A 520 -8.03 14.41 19.33
C PRO A 520 -6.50 14.47 19.23
N LYS A 521 -5.83 13.35 19.55
CA LYS A 521 -4.40 13.15 19.38
C LYS A 521 -3.93 13.37 17.93
N LEU A 522 -4.66 12.87 16.92
CA LEU A 522 -4.26 13.06 15.52
C LEU A 522 -4.35 14.55 15.14
N GLN A 523 -5.40 15.25 15.55
CA GLN A 523 -5.51 16.69 15.30
C GLN A 523 -4.37 17.49 15.94
N GLU A 524 -4.02 17.19 17.20
CA GLU A 524 -2.88 17.80 17.90
C GLU A 524 -1.56 17.53 17.17
N LEU A 525 -1.33 16.30 16.71
CA LEU A 525 -0.15 15.93 15.94
C LEU A 525 -0.07 16.69 14.61
N LEU A 526 -1.18 16.79 13.86
CA LEU A 526 -1.22 17.52 12.60
C LEU A 526 -0.95 19.01 12.80
N ASN A 527 -1.51 19.63 13.84
CA ASN A 527 -1.24 21.03 14.18
C ASN A 527 0.23 21.23 14.55
N PHE A 528 0.82 20.33 15.34
CA PHE A 528 2.24 20.36 15.66
C PHE A 528 3.10 20.28 14.39
N ILE A 529 2.84 19.30 13.53
CA ILE A 529 3.58 19.10 12.28
C ILE A 529 3.48 20.34 11.37
N GLN A 530 2.31 20.98 11.31
CA GLN A 530 2.10 22.18 10.50
C GLN A 530 2.95 23.37 10.97
N ILE A 531 3.14 23.53 12.28
CA ILE A 531 3.98 24.59 12.86
C ILE A 531 5.47 24.31 12.66
N HIS A 532 5.87 23.03 12.72
CA HIS A 532 7.27 22.60 12.78
C HIS A 532 7.81 21.98 11.47
N ASN A 533 7.11 22.15 10.34
CA ASN A 533 7.44 21.47 9.08
C ASN A 533 8.85 21.82 8.51
N GLU A 534 9.44 22.94 8.94
CA GLU A 534 10.79 23.35 8.51
C GLU A 534 11.91 22.88 9.45
N ASP A 535 11.55 22.29 10.60
CA ASP A 535 12.51 21.89 11.61
C ASP A 535 13.33 20.68 11.17
N ARG A 536 14.64 20.72 11.42
CA ARG A 536 15.56 19.59 11.16
C ARG A 536 15.72 18.67 12.38
N SER A 537 14.65 18.46 13.14
CA SER A 537 14.70 17.69 14.39
C SER A 537 14.29 16.22 14.19
N VAL A 538 14.95 15.29 14.90
CA VAL A 538 14.50 13.89 14.99
C VAL A 538 13.07 13.83 15.52
N PHE A 539 12.72 14.74 16.43
CA PHE A 539 11.39 14.90 17.00
C PHE A 539 10.29 15.11 15.93
N LEU A 540 10.58 15.86 14.85
CA LEU A 540 9.62 15.98 13.75
C LEU A 540 9.34 14.63 13.07
N VAL A 541 10.38 13.80 12.86
CA VAL A 541 10.24 12.46 12.26
C VAL A 541 9.38 11.56 13.16
N GLU A 542 9.61 11.60 14.47
CA GLU A 542 8.78 10.88 15.44
C GLU A 542 7.31 11.31 15.32
N LYS A 543 7.02 12.62 15.32
CA LYS A 543 5.64 13.13 15.23
C LYS A 543 4.95 12.79 13.91
N LEU A 544 5.68 12.80 12.80
CA LEU A 544 5.18 12.35 11.51
C LEU A 544 4.77 10.87 11.57
N ILE A 545 5.61 10.00 12.16
CA ILE A 545 5.29 8.57 12.32
C ILE A 545 4.13 8.38 13.30
N GLU A 546 4.10 9.08 14.44
CA GLU A 546 2.97 9.03 15.37
C GLU A 546 1.64 9.38 14.69
N ALA A 547 1.66 10.38 13.80
CA ALA A 547 0.49 10.77 13.02
C ALA A 547 0.07 9.67 12.04
N ARG A 548 1.03 9.02 11.35
CA ARG A 548 0.75 7.88 10.48
C ARG A 548 0.17 6.70 11.25
N VAL A 549 0.72 6.37 12.42
CA VAL A 549 0.20 5.29 13.28
C VAL A 549 -1.23 5.60 13.74
N ALA A 550 -1.51 6.85 14.14
CA ALA A 550 -2.87 7.26 14.51
C ALA A 550 -3.84 7.22 13.32
N LEU A 551 -3.37 7.53 12.11
CA LEU A 551 -4.15 7.50 10.87
C LEU A 551 -4.41 6.08 10.35
N HIS A 552 -3.47 5.17 10.54
CA HIS A 552 -3.48 3.81 10.00
C HIS A 552 -4.80 3.02 10.21
N PRO A 553 -5.38 2.90 11.42
CA PRO A 553 -6.63 2.17 11.62
C PRO A 553 -7.84 2.83 10.94
N ILE A 554 -7.77 4.14 10.67
CA ILE A 554 -8.84 4.89 10.00
C ILE A 554 -8.82 4.60 8.50
N LEU A 555 -7.64 4.50 7.90
CA LEU A 555 -7.49 4.13 6.48
C LEU A 555 -8.10 2.76 6.17
N HIS A 556 -8.19 1.87 7.16
CA HIS A 556 -8.74 0.53 6.97
C HIS A 556 -10.27 0.49 6.88
N LYS A 557 -10.96 1.58 7.20
CA LYS A 557 -12.42 1.67 7.23
C LYS A 557 -12.92 2.59 6.10
N PRO A 558 -14.04 2.25 5.44
CA PRO A 558 -14.62 3.13 4.44
C PRO A 558 -15.06 4.45 5.08
N HIS A 559 -14.63 5.56 4.48
CA HIS A 559 -14.90 6.91 4.98
C HIS A 559 -15.34 7.84 3.83
N GLY A 560 -16.26 8.77 4.09
CA GLY A 560 -16.76 9.71 3.05
C GLY A 560 -15.67 10.61 2.45
N ARG A 561 -14.57 10.81 3.20
CA ARG A 561 -13.37 11.56 2.81
C ARG A 561 -12.13 10.66 2.66
N SER A 562 -12.31 9.41 2.23
CA SER A 562 -11.19 8.44 2.09
C SER A 562 -10.08 8.96 1.17
N LYS A 563 -10.43 9.72 0.13
CA LYS A 563 -9.46 10.35 -0.77
C LYS A 563 -8.48 11.23 -0.01
N ASP A 564 -8.95 12.13 0.83
CA ASP A 564 -8.14 13.11 1.55
C ASP A 564 -7.24 12.43 2.58
N LEU A 565 -7.77 11.46 3.31
CA LEU A 565 -7.01 10.67 4.30
C LEU A 565 -5.87 9.88 3.66
N LEU A 566 -6.09 9.31 2.47
CA LEU A 566 -5.03 8.62 1.73
C LEU A 566 -3.94 9.57 1.25
N PHE A 567 -4.31 10.78 0.80
CA PHE A 567 -3.31 11.79 0.44
C PHE A 567 -2.59 12.35 1.68
N LEU A 568 -3.24 12.38 2.84
CA LEU A 568 -2.58 12.69 4.11
C LEU A 568 -1.54 11.65 4.49
N ASP A 569 -1.86 10.36 4.40
CA ASP A 569 -0.87 9.31 4.65
C ASP A 569 0.32 9.39 3.68
N LEU A 570 0.07 9.60 2.38
CA LEU A 570 1.14 9.76 1.39
C LEU A 570 2.03 10.97 1.67
N ALA A 571 1.43 12.09 2.09
CA ALA A 571 2.18 13.29 2.40
C ALA A 571 3.01 13.13 3.69
N LEU A 572 2.47 12.46 4.71
CA LEU A 572 3.20 12.11 5.93
C LEU A 572 4.38 11.17 5.61
N ASP A 573 4.16 10.12 4.81
CA ASP A 573 5.20 9.17 4.40
C ASP A 573 6.33 9.86 3.61
N SER A 574 5.96 10.70 2.64
CA SER A 574 6.90 11.51 1.87
C SER A 574 7.70 12.49 2.75
N ALA A 575 7.05 13.11 3.74
CA ALA A 575 7.69 14.00 4.68
C ALA A 575 8.68 13.26 5.59
N VAL A 576 8.34 12.05 6.08
CA VAL A 576 9.26 11.19 6.85
C VAL A 576 10.53 10.92 6.03
N LYS A 577 10.36 10.43 4.79
CA LYS A 577 11.48 10.14 3.89
C LYS A 577 12.36 11.38 3.65
N THR A 578 11.74 12.51 3.35
CA THR A 578 12.43 13.78 3.10
C THR A 578 13.21 14.26 4.33
N CYS A 579 12.62 14.16 5.53
CA CYS A 579 13.28 14.57 6.77
C CYS A 579 14.48 13.67 7.09
N ILE A 580 14.33 12.35 6.93
CA ILE A 580 15.42 11.39 7.15
C ILE A 580 16.56 11.63 6.15
N GLU A 581 16.27 11.78 4.86
CA GLU A 581 17.29 12.06 3.84
C GLU A 581 18.06 13.36 4.12
N ARG A 582 17.37 14.41 4.60
CA ARG A 582 18.01 15.67 4.99
C ARG A 582 18.92 15.51 6.20
N GLN A 583 18.52 14.72 7.20
CA GLN A 583 19.34 14.47 8.40
C GLN A 583 20.55 13.59 8.10
N MET A 584 20.38 12.56 7.26
CA MET A 584 21.49 11.69 6.84
C MET A 584 22.56 12.43 6.05
N LYS A 585 22.17 13.38 5.17
CA LYS A 585 23.14 14.21 4.42
C LYS A 585 23.96 15.17 5.29
N GLY A 586 23.50 15.49 6.50
CA GLY A 586 24.16 16.42 7.42
C GLY A 586 25.01 15.75 8.50
N SER A 587 24.99 14.42 8.60
CA SER A 587 25.64 13.68 9.69
C SER A 587 27.01 13.14 9.24
N SER A 588 28.09 13.52 9.94
CA SER A 588 29.38 12.81 9.82
C SER A 588 29.32 11.45 10.54
N ASP A 589 30.16 10.48 10.14
CA ASP A 589 30.24 9.10 10.70
C ASP A 589 30.36 8.99 12.24
N SER A 590 30.54 10.09 12.95
CA SER A 590 30.71 10.17 14.42
C SER A 590 29.41 10.10 15.24
N GLN A 591 28.22 10.00 14.63
CA GLN A 591 26.92 10.02 15.34
C GLN A 591 26.12 8.70 15.26
N LEU A 592 26.79 7.57 15.47
CA LEU A 592 26.19 6.22 15.41
C LEU A 592 24.85 6.09 16.18
N PRO A 593 24.68 6.61 17.42
CA PRO A 593 23.41 6.49 18.15
C PRO A 593 22.24 7.24 17.51
N GLY A 594 22.52 8.41 16.89
CA GLY A 594 21.52 9.18 16.15
C GLY A 594 21.09 8.45 14.87
N THR A 595 22.05 7.87 14.15
CA THR A 595 21.78 7.06 12.96
C THR A 595 20.95 5.82 13.28
N MET A 596 21.27 5.09 14.36
CA MET A 596 20.48 3.93 14.81
C MET A 596 19.04 4.30 15.17
N SER A 597 18.83 5.46 15.77
CA SER A 597 17.50 5.99 16.09
C SER A 597 16.71 6.29 14.82
N LEU A 598 17.34 6.90 13.82
CA LEU A 598 16.71 7.17 12.52
C LEU A 598 16.38 5.89 11.75
N ILE A 599 17.24 4.88 11.79
CA ILE A 599 16.97 3.58 11.18
C ILE A 599 15.74 2.93 11.84
N SER A 600 15.63 3.01 13.17
CA SER A 600 14.47 2.47 13.91
C SER A 600 13.16 3.14 13.45
N LEU A 601 13.15 4.47 13.32
CA LEU A 601 12.01 5.24 12.83
C LEU A 601 11.68 4.88 11.36
N LEU A 602 12.69 4.71 10.52
CA LEU A 602 12.51 4.31 9.13
C LEU A 602 11.87 2.93 9.00
N LEU A 603 12.34 1.96 9.79
CA LEU A 603 11.81 0.59 9.81
C LEU A 603 10.33 0.56 10.20
N GLU A 604 9.95 1.33 11.22
CA GLU A 604 8.55 1.49 11.63
C GLU A 604 7.69 2.11 10.53
N ASN A 605 8.19 3.17 9.89
CA ASN A 605 7.52 3.80 8.77
C ASN A 605 7.33 2.83 7.59
N LEU A 606 8.31 1.96 7.33
CA LEU A 606 8.23 0.91 6.30
C LEU A 606 7.20 -0.17 6.65
N CYS A 607 7.08 -0.58 7.92
CA CYS A 607 6.04 -1.51 8.34
C CYS A 607 4.63 -1.00 8.03
N LEU A 608 4.39 0.33 8.07
CA LEU A 608 3.11 0.94 7.70
C LEU A 608 2.88 1.03 6.18
N SER A 609 3.93 0.91 5.36
CA SER A 609 3.91 1.22 3.92
C SER A 609 4.21 0.03 2.99
N THR A 610 4.44 -1.18 3.50
CA THR A 610 4.94 -2.32 2.70
C THR A 610 3.86 -3.37 2.43
N ILE A 611 3.82 -3.88 1.19
CA ILE A 611 3.06 -5.09 0.80
C ILE A 611 3.78 -6.29 1.38
N GLU A 612 3.06 -7.30 1.90
CA GLU A 612 3.72 -8.49 2.45
C GLU A 612 4.80 -8.09 3.47
N ASN A 613 4.45 -7.14 4.36
CA ASN A 613 5.38 -6.57 5.33
C ASN A 613 5.86 -7.56 6.39
N GLU A 614 5.63 -8.86 6.23
CA GLU A 614 6.02 -9.90 7.17
C GLU A 614 7.54 -9.87 7.41
N ASP A 615 8.35 -9.86 6.35
CA ASP A 615 9.80 -9.74 6.45
C ASP A 615 10.21 -8.43 7.12
N THR A 616 9.63 -7.30 6.70
CA THR A 616 9.91 -5.98 7.30
C THR A 616 9.56 -5.95 8.79
N VAL A 617 8.42 -6.51 9.18
CA VAL A 617 7.96 -6.60 10.56
C VAL A 617 8.88 -7.49 11.38
N TYR A 618 9.26 -8.68 10.89
CA TYR A 618 10.19 -9.55 11.60
C TYR A 618 11.58 -8.93 11.72
N CYS A 619 12.12 -8.37 10.64
CA CYS A 619 13.38 -7.64 10.65
C CYS A 619 13.35 -6.48 11.66
N THR A 620 12.25 -5.73 11.74
CA THR A 620 12.09 -4.64 12.72
C THR A 620 12.03 -5.16 14.15
N LYS A 621 11.37 -6.31 14.38
CA LYS A 621 11.34 -6.94 15.71
C LYS A 621 12.70 -7.44 16.15
N ASP A 622 13.48 -8.01 15.24
CA ASP A 622 14.84 -8.44 15.53
C ASP A 622 15.78 -7.25 15.70
N TRP A 623 15.60 -6.17 14.92
CA TRP A 623 16.29 -4.89 15.12
C TRP A 623 16.06 -4.30 16.51
N TYR A 624 14.86 -4.45 17.08
CA TYR A 624 14.61 -4.00 18.46
C TYR A 624 15.31 -4.85 19.53
N ARG A 625 15.68 -6.10 19.20
CA ARG A 625 16.33 -7.03 20.12
C ARG A 625 17.85 -6.90 20.08
N ALA A 626 18.41 -6.50 18.95
CA ALA A 626 19.79 -6.09 18.79
C ALA A 626 20.05 -4.77 19.53
#